data_AF-S4MVQ0-F1
#
_entry.id   AF-S4MVQ0-F1
#
_cell.length_a   1.000
_cell.length_b   1.000
_cell.length_c   1.000
_cell.angle_alpha   90.00
_cell.angle_beta   90.00
_cell.angle_gamma   90.00
#
_symmetry.space_group_name_H-M   'P 1'
#
loop_
_entity.id
_entity.type
_entity.pdbx_description
1 polymer ?
#
loop_
_entity_poly.entity_id
_entity_poly.type
_entity_poly.pdbx_seq_one_letter_code
_entity_poly.pdbx_strand_id
1 'polypeptide(L)' 'MPEGAARAYLRDLPDAELHLLDGGHWLLETHLEEVVALVRDFLDRVHVQQPAP' A
#
# COMPACT_ATOMS: atom_id res chain seq x y z
N MET A 1 10.89 7.78 7.64
CA MET A 1 11.69 6.54 7.64
C MET A 1 12.48 6.48 6.35
N PRO A 2 13.70 5.91 6.34
CA PRO A 2 14.46 5.75 5.10
C PRO A 2 13.80 4.72 4.18
N GLU A 3 13.82 5.00 2.89
CA GLU A 3 13.23 4.17 1.83
C GLU A 3 13.69 2.69 1.87
N GLY A 4 14.95 2.45 2.24
CA GLY A 4 15.51 1.10 2.36
C GLY A 4 14.79 0.23 3.40
N ALA A 5 14.23 0.83 4.46
CA ALA A 5 13.47 0.08 5.46
C ALA A 5 12.13 -0.43 4.90
N ALA A 6 11.49 0.35 4.02
CA ALA A 6 10.24 -0.03 3.36
C ALA A 6 10.48 -1.15 2.33
N ARG A 7 11.55 -1.06 1.55
CA ARG A 7 11.92 -2.13 0.59
C ARG A 7 12.29 -3.46 1.23
N ALA A 8 12.71 -3.46 2.50
CA ALA A 8 13.08 -4.69 3.20
C ALA A 8 11.89 -5.69 3.30
N TYR A 9 10.65 -5.20 3.30
CA TYR A 9 9.45 -6.06 3.30
C TYR A 9 9.33 -6.92 2.05
N LEU A 10 9.84 -6.44 0.91
CA LEU A 10 9.80 -7.18 -0.37
C LEU A 10 10.73 -8.40 -0.39
N ARG A 11 11.65 -8.53 0.58
CA ARG A 11 12.44 -9.76 0.72
C ARG A 11 11.56 -10.95 1.10
N ASP A 12 10.60 -10.71 2.01
CA ASP A 12 9.78 -11.77 2.58
C ASP A 12 8.45 -11.91 1.82
N LEU A 13 7.96 -10.82 1.21
CA LEU A 13 6.78 -10.77 0.34
C LEU A 13 7.12 -10.11 -1.01
N PRO A 14 7.70 -10.84 -1.97
CA PRO A 14 8.21 -10.27 -3.22
C PRO A 14 7.12 -9.65 -4.11
N ASP A 15 5.89 -10.15 -3.99
CA ASP A 15 4.75 -9.67 -4.78
C ASP A 15 3.94 -8.58 -4.05
N ALA A 16 4.40 -8.12 -2.88
CA ALA A 16 3.71 -7.05 -2.15
C ALA A 16 3.80 -5.72 -2.91
N GLU A 17 2.67 -5.02 -2.95
CA GLU A 17 2.61 -3.69 -3.54
C GLU A 17 3.19 -2.66 -2.55
N LEU A 18 4.22 -1.93 -2.98
CA LEU A 18 4.93 -0.96 -2.15
C LEU A 18 4.81 0.45 -2.73
N HIS A 19 4.18 1.35 -1.98
CA HIS A 19 4.04 2.77 -2.30
C HIS A 19 4.83 3.62 -1.33
N LEU A 20 5.62 4.57 -1.84
CA LEU A 20 6.43 5.49 -1.06
C LEU A 20 5.91 6.91 -1.24
N LEU A 21 5.47 7.53 -0.14
CA LEU A 21 4.86 8.85 -0.12
C LEU A 21 5.62 9.77 0.85
N ASP A 22 5.65 11.06 0.58
CA ASP A 22 6.36 12.06 1.40
C ASP A 22 5.49 12.59 2.56
N GLY A 23 4.90 11.68 3.34
CA GLY A 23 4.01 12.01 4.47
C GLY A 23 4.63 11.86 5.85
N GLY A 24 5.87 11.34 5.94
CA GLY A 24 6.56 11.13 7.20
C GLY A 24 5.76 10.26 8.19
N HIS A 25 5.68 10.70 9.45
CA HIS A 25 4.90 10.00 10.50
C HIS A 25 3.39 10.23 10.39
N TRP A 26 2.98 11.34 9.77
CA TRP A 26 1.59 11.81 9.68
C TRP A 26 1.06 11.62 8.26
N LEU A 27 1.28 10.42 7.73
CA LEU A 27 1.00 10.11 6.34
C LEU A 27 -0.49 10.28 6.02
N LEU A 28 -1.37 9.88 6.93
CA LEU A 28 -2.81 9.97 6.71
C LEU A 28 -3.34 11.40 6.87
N GLU A 29 -2.67 12.26 7.61
CA GLU A 29 -3.06 13.66 7.77
C GLU A 29 -2.62 14.51 6.56
N THR A 30 -1.55 14.08 5.87
CA THR A 30 -0.96 14.83 4.76
C THR A 30 -1.34 14.28 3.38
N HIS A 31 -1.57 12.96 3.27
CA HIS A 31 -1.80 12.26 1.99
C HIS A 31 -3.02 11.32 2.08
N LEU A 32 -4.05 11.70 2.86
CA LEU A 32 -5.23 10.85 3.08
C LEU A 32 -5.85 10.33 1.77
N GLU A 33 -6.13 11.25 0.85
CA GLU A 33 -6.87 10.96 -0.38
C GLU A 33 -6.09 9.99 -1.26
N GLU A 34 -4.78 10.18 -1.37
CA GLU A 34 -3.88 9.31 -2.13
C GLU A 34 -3.81 7.91 -1.51
N VAL A 35 -3.61 7.81 -0.19
CA VAL A 35 -3.56 6.51 0.50
C VAL A 35 -4.89 5.77 0.38
N VAL A 36 -6.02 6.45 0.54
CA VAL A 36 -7.35 5.84 0.43
C VAL A 36 -7.60 5.32 -0.99
N ALA A 37 -7.19 6.06 -2.02
CA ALA A 37 -7.30 5.62 -3.40
C ALA A 37 -6.49 4.34 -3.64
N LEU A 38 -5.22 4.31 -3.22
CA LEU A 38 -4.34 3.15 -3.36
C LEU A 38 -4.88 1.91 -2.62
N VAL A 39 -5.37 2.08 -1.40
CA VAL A 39 -5.91 0.96 -0.60
C VAL A 39 -7.19 0.41 -1.23
N ARG A 40 -8.11 1.27 -1.69
CA ARG A 40 -9.35 0.82 -2.34
C ARG A 40 -9.06 0.05 -3.62
N ASP A 41 -8.19 0.59 -4.47
CA ASP A 41 -7.79 -0.03 -5.73
C ASP A 41 -7.08 -1.37 -5.51
N PHE A 42 -6.22 -1.48 -4.50
CA PHE A 42 -5.64 -2.75 -4.07
C PHE A 42 -6.73 -3.77 -3.67
N LEU A 43 -7.65 -3.38 -2.77
CA LEU A 43 -8.72 -4.26 -2.29
C LEU A 43 -9.66 -4.72 -3.41
N ASP A 44 -10.01 -3.82 -4.33
CA ASP A 44 -10.83 -4.16 -5.49
C ASP A 44 -10.13 -5.22 -6.34
N ARG A 45 -8.83 -5.07 -6.64
CA ARG A 45 -8.08 -6.10 -7.40
C ARG A 45 -8.00 -7.44 -6.71
N VAL A 46 -7.72 -7.46 -5.41
CA VAL A 46 -7.48 -8.73 -4.68
C VAL A 46 -8.77 -9.44 -4.27
N HIS A 47 -9.87 -8.71 -4.05
CA HIS A 47 -11.14 -9.31 -3.60
C HIS A 47 -12.18 -9.49 -4.71
N VAL A 48 -12.15 -8.73 -5.81
CA VAL A 48 -13.08 -8.96 -6.96
C VAL A 48 -12.80 -10.30 -7.67
N GLN A 49 -11.67 -10.96 -7.36
CA GLN A 49 -11.32 -12.28 -7.88
C GLN A 49 -11.93 -13.47 -7.11
N GLN A 50 -12.79 -13.27 -6.11
CA GLN A 50 -13.57 -14.36 -5.51
C GLN A 50 -14.97 -14.41 -6.15
N PRO A 51 -15.25 -15.30 -7.12
CA PRO A 51 -16.63 -15.63 -7.44
C PRO A 51 -17.25 -16.22 -6.16
N ALA A 52 -18.39 -15.67 -5.74
CA ALA A 52 -19.16 -16.17 -4.61
C ALA A 52 -19.46 -17.68 -4.79
N PRO A 53 -19.52 -18.47 -3.70
CA PRO A 53 -19.93 -19.87 -3.77
C PRO A 53 -21.37 -20.02 -4.28
#